data_AF-A0AAN3H4H1-F1
#
_entry.id   AF-A0AAN3H4H1-F1
#
_cell.length_a   1.000
_cell.length_b   1.000
_cell.length_c   1.000
_cell.angle_alpha   90.00
_cell.angle_beta   90.00
_cell.angle_gamma   90.00
#
_symmetry.space_group_name_H-M   'P 1'
#
loop_
_entity.id
_entity.type
_entity.pdbx_description
1 polymer ?
#
loop_
_entity_poly.entity_id
_entity_poly.type
_entity_poly.pdbx_seq_one_letter_code
_entity_poly.pdbx_strand_id
1 'polypeptide(L)'
;AFNPARDMVRRDDDLDDLCQVQTHIRTITHRVTDTTLKVVAADPNTVSGIKSVGTLIDELWLFGKQYKAEDMLREAIGGLASRPEGFVVYTTTQSNEPPAGVFRQKLQYARDVRDGKIHDPHFLPVIFEHPPEMVERGEHLLMENLAMVNPNLGYSVDEAFLYREYRKAREAGEDTFRGFMSKHANVEIGLALRSDRWAGADFWEQQGRRVSLDD
;
A
#
# COMPACT_ATOMS: atom_id res chain seq x y z
N ALA A 1 7.63 11.69 1.26
CA ALA A 1 8.34 12.04 -0.01
C ALA A 1 9.19 13.32 0.04
N PHE A 2 8.64 14.53 0.28
CA PHE A 2 9.40 15.80 0.07
C PHE A 2 10.69 15.97 0.89
N ASN A 3 10.67 15.71 2.20
CA ASN A 3 11.84 15.96 3.05
C ASN A 3 13.06 15.12 2.62
N PRO A 4 12.94 13.79 2.41
CA PRO A 4 14.04 13.00 1.84
C PRO A 4 14.55 13.53 0.48
N ALA A 5 13.65 13.89 -0.43
CA ALA A 5 14.04 14.41 -1.74
C ALA A 5 14.79 15.75 -1.65
N ARG A 6 14.32 16.66 -0.77
CA ARG A 6 15.03 17.90 -0.44
C ARG A 6 16.43 17.62 0.07
N ASP A 7 16.55 16.71 1.03
CA ASP A 7 17.82 16.43 1.69
C ASP A 7 18.80 15.73 0.75
N MET A 8 18.29 14.92 -0.20
CA MET A 8 19.07 14.36 -1.31
C MET A 8 19.64 15.46 -2.20
N VAL A 9 18.80 16.41 -2.64
CA VAL A 9 19.23 17.55 -3.47
C VAL A 9 20.31 18.36 -2.75
N ARG A 10 20.10 18.70 -1.47
CA ARG A 10 21.06 19.51 -0.69
C ARG A 10 22.38 18.80 -0.39
N ARG A 11 22.43 17.48 -0.52
CA ARG A 11 23.62 16.68 -0.18
C ARG A 11 24.56 16.52 -1.39
N ASP A 12 24.06 16.78 -2.59
CA ASP A 12 24.73 16.56 -3.85
C ASP A 12 24.89 17.90 -4.57
N ASP A 13 26.14 18.31 -4.81
CA ASP A 13 26.45 19.65 -5.33
C ASP A 13 25.85 19.87 -6.73
N ASP A 14 25.84 18.84 -7.58
CA ASP A 14 25.26 18.91 -8.92
C ASP A 14 23.73 19.09 -8.84
N LEU A 15 23.07 18.37 -7.93
CA LEU A 15 21.62 18.52 -7.74
C LEU A 15 21.25 19.87 -7.12
N ASP A 16 22.03 20.40 -6.16
CA ASP A 16 21.76 21.71 -5.55
C ASP A 16 21.90 22.86 -6.56
N ASP A 17 22.89 22.75 -7.45
CA ASP A 17 23.07 23.66 -8.59
C ASP A 17 21.87 23.58 -9.56
N LEU A 18 21.43 22.37 -9.89
CA LEU A 18 20.35 22.14 -10.86
C LEU A 18 18.94 22.40 -10.30
N CYS A 19 18.74 22.30 -8.98
CA CYS A 19 17.41 22.30 -8.38
C CYS A 19 17.21 23.44 -7.37
N GLN A 20 16.08 24.12 -7.47
CA GLN A 20 15.62 25.07 -6.47
C GLN A 20 14.64 24.38 -5.51
N VAL A 21 15.04 24.24 -4.23
CA VAL A 21 14.15 23.74 -3.18
C VAL A 21 13.36 24.89 -2.55
N GLN A 22 12.03 24.81 -2.60
CA GLN A 22 11.10 25.73 -1.96
C GLN A 22 10.31 25.03 -0.84
N THR A 23 10.81 25.11 0.39
CA THR A 23 10.27 24.36 1.55
C THR A 23 8.87 24.79 1.97
N HIS A 24 8.56 26.09 1.91
CA HIS A 24 7.28 26.66 2.33
C HIS A 24 6.08 26.16 1.51
N ILE A 25 6.31 25.77 0.25
CA ILE A 25 5.28 25.23 -0.65
C ILE A 25 5.53 23.76 -1.02
N ARG A 26 6.56 23.13 -0.43
CA ARG A 26 6.97 21.74 -0.68
C ARG A 26 7.14 21.42 -2.18
N THR A 27 7.89 22.29 -2.87
CA THR A 27 8.21 22.15 -4.30
C THR A 27 9.72 22.10 -4.51
N ILE A 28 10.17 21.27 -5.44
CA ILE A 28 11.53 21.28 -5.99
C ILE A 28 11.40 21.56 -7.48
N THR A 29 12.12 22.56 -7.98
CA THR A 29 12.06 23.00 -9.39
C THR A 29 13.42 22.82 -10.03
N HIS A 30 13.48 22.14 -11.17
CA HIS A 30 14.71 22.07 -11.96
C HIS A 30 14.92 23.41 -12.70
N ARG A 31 16.06 24.07 -12.47
CA ARG A 31 16.30 25.47 -12.92
C ARG A 31 16.39 25.63 -14.43
N VAL A 32 16.73 24.58 -15.16
CA VAL A 32 16.95 24.64 -16.62
C VAL A 32 15.67 24.32 -17.40
N THR A 33 14.85 23.41 -16.88
CA THR A 33 13.68 22.86 -17.60
C THR A 33 12.35 23.33 -17.01
N ASP A 34 12.38 24.01 -15.87
CA ASP A 34 11.22 24.40 -15.06
C ASP A 34 10.31 23.22 -14.64
N THR A 35 10.80 21.98 -14.73
CA THR A 35 10.07 20.81 -14.26
C THR A 35 10.01 20.79 -12.74
N THR A 36 8.84 20.47 -12.18
CA THR A 36 8.61 20.51 -10.74
C THR A 36 8.27 19.15 -10.15
N LEU A 37 8.80 18.88 -8.96
CA LEU A 37 8.28 17.90 -8.02
C LEU A 37 7.51 18.66 -6.95
N LYS A 38 6.22 18.38 -6.81
CA LYS A 38 5.34 19.06 -5.85
C LYS A 38 4.55 18.04 -5.04
N VAL A 39 4.49 18.24 -3.73
CA VAL A 39 3.55 17.49 -2.89
C VAL A 39 2.19 18.16 -2.94
N VAL A 40 1.19 17.40 -3.39
CA VAL A 40 -0.20 17.81 -3.45
C VAL A 40 -0.95 17.12 -2.33
N ALA A 41 -1.87 17.83 -1.69
CA ALA A 41 -2.79 17.19 -0.77
C ALA A 41 -3.68 16.23 -1.54
N ALA A 42 -4.10 15.14 -0.90
CA ALA A 42 -4.99 14.20 -1.54
C ALA A 42 -6.45 14.64 -1.32
N ASP A 43 -6.80 15.78 -1.94
CA ASP A 43 -8.14 16.36 -1.94
C ASP A 43 -8.60 16.60 -3.39
N PRO A 44 -9.85 16.26 -3.75
CA PRO A 44 -10.37 16.43 -5.11
C PRO A 44 -10.15 17.82 -5.71
N ASN A 45 -10.26 18.89 -4.91
CA ASN A 45 -10.10 20.26 -5.39
C ASN A 45 -8.64 20.63 -5.67
N THR A 46 -7.70 19.93 -5.02
CA THR A 46 -6.26 20.18 -5.18
C THR A 46 -5.62 19.37 -6.31
N VAL A 47 -6.26 18.26 -6.68
CA VAL A 47 -5.77 17.32 -7.68
C VAL A 47 -6.30 17.65 -9.09
N SER A 48 -7.50 18.25 -9.18
CA SER A 48 -8.09 18.60 -10.47
C SER A 48 -7.26 19.65 -11.23
N GLY A 49 -7.08 19.40 -12.53
CA GLY A 49 -6.35 20.30 -13.44
C GLY A 49 -4.82 20.14 -13.43
N ILE A 50 -4.24 19.31 -12.56
CA ILE A 50 -2.80 19.04 -12.58
C ILE A 50 -2.48 17.99 -13.65
N LYS A 51 -1.67 18.37 -14.64
CA LYS A 51 -1.13 17.43 -15.64
C LYS A 51 0.29 17.03 -15.27
N SER A 52 0.44 15.91 -14.58
CA SER A 52 1.74 15.33 -14.20
C SER A 52 2.21 14.32 -15.25
N VAL A 53 3.54 14.13 -15.34
CA VAL A 53 4.15 13.02 -16.12
C VAL A 53 4.36 11.81 -15.21
N GLY A 54 4.84 12.02 -13.98
CA GLY A 54 4.93 10.97 -12.97
C GLY A 54 4.03 11.29 -11.77
N THR A 55 3.28 10.30 -11.30
CA THR A 55 2.45 10.43 -10.09
C THR A 55 2.83 9.35 -9.08
N LEU A 56 3.19 9.74 -7.85
CA LEU A 56 3.39 8.83 -6.73
C LEU A 56 2.17 8.92 -5.81
N ILE A 57 1.50 7.80 -5.61
CA ILE A 57 0.40 7.63 -4.65
C ILE A 57 0.94 6.76 -3.52
N ASP A 58 1.25 7.40 -2.42
CA ASP A 58 1.80 6.75 -1.24
C ASP A 58 0.70 6.36 -0.24
N GLU A 59 0.93 5.29 0.51
CA GLU A 59 -0.02 4.74 1.48
C GLU A 59 -1.42 4.49 0.90
N LEU A 60 -1.52 3.74 -0.21
CA LEU A 60 -2.78 3.49 -0.93
C LEU A 60 -3.93 3.01 -0.02
N TRP A 61 -3.64 2.25 1.03
CA TRP A 61 -4.64 1.78 1.99
C TRP A 61 -5.43 2.92 2.67
N LEU A 62 -4.83 4.10 2.88
CA LEU A 62 -5.54 5.27 3.43
C LEU A 62 -6.66 5.73 2.50
N PHE A 63 -6.44 5.64 1.18
CA PHE A 63 -7.44 5.97 0.17
C PHE A 63 -8.56 4.94 0.11
N GLY A 64 -8.28 3.68 0.47
CA GLY A 64 -9.31 2.65 0.61
C GLY A 64 -10.41 3.00 1.61
N LYS A 65 -10.11 3.88 2.59
CA LYS A 65 -11.07 4.37 3.59
C LYS A 65 -11.94 5.53 3.09
N GLN A 66 -11.62 6.13 1.94
CA GLN A 66 -12.31 7.30 1.41
C GLN A 66 -13.23 6.91 0.25
N TYR A 67 -14.53 7.18 0.41
CA TYR A 67 -15.53 6.86 -0.61
C TYR A 67 -15.23 7.48 -1.99
N LYS A 68 -14.70 8.71 -2.03
CA LYS A 68 -14.41 9.46 -3.28
C LYS A 68 -12.99 9.26 -3.81
N ALA A 69 -12.19 8.37 -3.22
CA ALA A 69 -10.80 8.20 -3.63
C ALA A 69 -10.69 7.75 -5.08
N GLU A 70 -11.59 6.91 -5.57
CA GLU A 70 -11.54 6.40 -6.96
C GLU A 70 -11.66 7.54 -7.98
N ASP A 71 -12.64 8.42 -7.79
CA ASP A 71 -12.84 9.61 -8.63
C ASP A 71 -11.65 10.55 -8.56
N MET A 72 -11.14 10.82 -7.36
CA MET A 72 -9.99 11.68 -7.16
C MET A 72 -8.72 11.12 -7.82
N LEU A 73 -8.45 9.82 -7.67
CA LEU A 73 -7.29 9.18 -8.30
C LEU A 73 -7.42 9.17 -9.82
N ARG A 74 -8.63 8.94 -10.35
CA ARG A 74 -8.91 9.00 -11.79
C ARG A 74 -8.64 10.40 -12.36
N GLU A 75 -9.02 11.44 -11.65
CA GLU A 75 -8.69 12.82 -12.01
C GLU A 75 -7.16 13.06 -11.95
N ALA A 76 -6.50 12.60 -10.87
CA ALA A 76 -5.05 12.74 -10.67
C ALA A 76 -4.23 12.15 -11.83
N ILE A 77 -4.66 10.99 -12.33
CA ILE A 77 -3.95 10.24 -13.37
C ILE A 77 -4.50 10.54 -14.77
N GLY A 78 -5.57 11.33 -14.90
CA GLY A 78 -6.21 11.63 -16.19
C GLY A 78 -5.27 12.32 -17.17
N GLY A 79 -4.28 13.07 -16.67
CA GLY A 79 -3.24 13.70 -17.49
C GLY A 79 -2.41 12.72 -18.33
N LEU A 80 -2.30 11.45 -17.89
CA LEU A 80 -1.57 10.40 -18.60
C LEU A 80 -2.13 10.09 -19.98
N ALA A 81 -3.43 10.31 -20.20
CA ALA A 81 -4.06 10.11 -21.52
C ALA A 81 -3.39 10.91 -22.64
N SER A 82 -2.69 12.00 -22.29
CA SER A 82 -1.95 12.86 -23.23
C SER A 82 -0.42 12.75 -23.11
N ARG A 83 0.10 11.82 -22.29
CA ARG A 83 1.53 11.68 -21.95
C ARG A 83 1.95 10.21 -22.05
N PRO A 84 2.38 9.74 -23.24
CA PRO A 84 2.76 8.33 -23.45
C PRO A 84 3.87 7.83 -22.52
N GLU A 85 4.81 8.71 -22.16
CA GLU A 85 5.93 8.43 -21.23
C GLU A 85 5.53 8.55 -19.74
N GLY A 86 4.25 8.85 -19.47
CA GLY A 86 3.80 9.08 -18.11
C GLY A 86 3.60 7.78 -17.33
N PHE A 87 3.78 7.85 -16.02
CA PHE A 87 3.70 6.68 -15.14
C PHE A 87 3.07 7.00 -13.78
N VAL A 88 2.54 5.97 -13.13
CA VAL A 88 2.05 6.03 -11.76
C VAL A 88 2.75 4.97 -10.93
N VAL A 89 3.25 5.38 -9.76
CA VAL A 89 3.76 4.48 -8.73
C VAL A 89 2.77 4.47 -7.59
N TYR A 90 2.31 3.28 -7.23
CA TYR A 90 1.52 3.05 -6.02
C TYR A 90 2.41 2.39 -4.97
N THR A 91 2.47 2.96 -3.77
CA THR A 91 3.12 2.34 -2.61
C THR A 91 2.11 2.16 -1.51
N THR A 92 2.16 1.02 -0.82
CA THR A 92 1.27 0.70 0.29
C THR A 92 1.84 -0.42 1.12
N THR A 93 1.43 -0.49 2.37
CA THR A 93 1.50 -1.69 3.20
C THR A 93 0.09 -2.21 3.44
N GLN A 94 -0.04 -3.40 4.03
CA GLN A 94 -1.31 -3.81 4.62
C GLN A 94 -1.73 -2.85 5.74
N SER A 95 -3.04 -2.80 5.97
CA SER A 95 -3.66 -2.01 7.02
C SER A 95 -4.11 -2.89 8.19
N ASN A 96 -4.37 -2.30 9.34
CA ASN A 96 -4.93 -2.99 10.50
C ASN A 96 -6.42 -3.37 10.31
N GLU A 97 -7.00 -3.02 9.17
CA GLU A 97 -8.36 -3.35 8.74
C GLU A 97 -8.32 -4.12 7.41
N PRO A 98 -9.41 -4.84 7.06
CA PRO A 98 -9.54 -5.48 5.77
C PRO A 98 -9.40 -4.48 4.60
N PRO A 99 -8.75 -4.86 3.49
CA PRO A 99 -8.67 -4.01 2.31
C PRO A 99 -10.06 -3.57 1.85
N ALA A 100 -10.19 -2.27 1.53
CA ALA A 100 -11.44 -1.67 1.07
C ALA A 100 -11.20 -0.68 -0.08
N GLY A 101 -12.28 -0.33 -0.78
CA GLY A 101 -12.27 0.68 -1.84
C GLY A 101 -11.18 0.45 -2.89
N VAL A 102 -10.54 1.55 -3.31
CA VAL A 102 -9.46 1.55 -4.30
C VAL A 102 -8.27 0.68 -3.92
N PHE A 103 -7.98 0.55 -2.62
CA PHE A 103 -6.88 -0.29 -2.14
C PHE A 103 -7.16 -1.77 -2.45
N ARG A 104 -8.35 -2.27 -2.08
CA ARG A 104 -8.74 -3.66 -2.39
C ARG A 104 -8.72 -3.94 -3.89
N GLN A 105 -9.29 -3.02 -4.68
CA GLN A 105 -9.34 -3.17 -6.14
C GLN A 105 -7.93 -3.28 -6.74
N LYS A 106 -7.02 -2.39 -6.36
CA LYS A 106 -5.64 -2.38 -6.88
C LYS A 106 -4.82 -3.56 -6.38
N LEU A 107 -4.96 -3.95 -5.11
CA LEU A 107 -4.29 -5.13 -4.56
C LEU A 107 -4.70 -6.40 -5.31
N GLN A 108 -6.01 -6.60 -5.53
CA GLN A 108 -6.51 -7.76 -6.26
C GLN A 108 -6.03 -7.75 -7.72
N TYR A 109 -6.11 -6.61 -8.40
CA TYR A 109 -5.62 -6.47 -9.76
C TYR A 109 -4.13 -6.79 -9.87
N ALA A 110 -3.30 -6.28 -8.95
CA ALA A 110 -1.87 -6.53 -8.93
C ALA A 110 -1.55 -8.03 -8.71
N ARG A 111 -2.29 -8.72 -7.83
CA ARG A 111 -2.20 -10.18 -7.66
C ARG A 111 -2.60 -10.92 -8.94
N ASP A 112 -3.71 -10.54 -9.56
CA ASP A 112 -4.20 -11.20 -10.78
C ASP A 112 -3.25 -11.00 -11.98
N VAL A 113 -2.57 -9.85 -12.07
CA VAL A 113 -1.49 -9.63 -13.06
C VAL A 113 -0.26 -10.48 -12.75
N ARG A 114 0.21 -10.49 -11.49
CA ARG A 114 1.35 -11.32 -11.06
C ARG A 114 1.10 -12.81 -11.33
N ASP A 115 -0.10 -13.28 -11.02
CA ASP A 115 -0.51 -14.68 -11.16
C ASP A 115 -0.85 -15.05 -12.61
N GLY A 116 -0.76 -14.12 -13.56
CA GLY A 116 -1.01 -14.35 -14.99
C GLY A 116 -2.48 -14.51 -15.37
N LYS A 117 -3.42 -14.26 -14.45
CA LYS A 117 -4.86 -14.24 -14.76
C LYS A 117 -5.23 -13.04 -15.63
N ILE A 118 -4.52 -11.92 -15.45
CA ILE A 118 -4.61 -10.72 -16.27
C ILE A 118 -3.26 -10.52 -16.96
N HIS A 119 -3.27 -10.40 -18.28
CA HIS A 119 -2.06 -10.05 -19.05
C HIS A 119 -2.05 -8.55 -19.33
N ASP A 120 -1.34 -7.78 -18.50
CA ASP A 120 -1.10 -6.35 -18.70
C ASP A 120 0.41 -6.03 -18.67
N PRO A 121 1.07 -5.86 -19.83
CA PRO A 121 2.49 -5.55 -19.89
C PRO A 121 2.83 -4.12 -19.43
N HIS A 122 1.83 -3.26 -19.16
CA HIS A 122 2.03 -1.89 -18.68
C HIS A 122 1.86 -1.77 -17.16
N PHE A 123 1.62 -2.88 -16.46
CA PHE A 123 1.48 -2.93 -15.01
C PHE A 123 2.51 -3.86 -14.39
N LEU A 124 3.39 -3.32 -13.53
CA LEU A 124 4.41 -4.10 -12.83
C LEU A 124 4.02 -4.30 -11.36
N PRO A 125 3.47 -5.48 -10.99
CA PRO A 125 3.21 -5.80 -9.60
C PRO A 125 4.50 -6.19 -8.89
N VAL A 126 4.89 -5.42 -7.86
CA VAL A 126 5.96 -5.78 -6.92
C VAL A 126 5.31 -5.97 -5.54
N ILE A 127 5.02 -7.22 -5.18
CA ILE A 127 4.27 -7.56 -3.97
C ILE A 127 5.11 -8.52 -3.12
N PHE A 128 5.33 -8.13 -1.87
CA PHE A 128 5.97 -8.97 -0.85
C PHE A 128 4.90 -9.48 0.10
N GLU A 129 4.37 -10.69 -0.14
CA GLU A 129 3.31 -11.29 0.68
C GLU A 129 3.58 -12.77 0.96
N HIS A 130 2.97 -13.28 2.04
CA HIS A 130 3.02 -14.70 2.36
C HIS A 130 2.14 -15.51 1.39
N PRO A 131 2.59 -16.68 0.92
CA PRO A 131 1.78 -17.57 0.10
C PRO A 131 0.46 -17.98 0.79
N PRO A 132 -0.65 -18.14 0.06
CA PRO A 132 -1.95 -18.48 0.63
C PRO A 132 -1.92 -19.75 1.51
N GLU A 133 -1.22 -20.79 1.07
CA GLU A 133 -1.09 -22.05 1.80
C GLU A 133 -0.33 -21.90 3.13
N MET A 134 0.62 -20.96 3.18
CA MET A 134 1.35 -20.61 4.40
C MET A 134 0.48 -19.79 5.35
N VAL A 135 -0.41 -18.96 4.78
CA VAL A 135 -1.43 -18.23 5.55
C VAL A 135 -2.41 -19.21 6.20
N GLU A 136 -2.93 -20.17 5.43
CA GLU A 136 -3.86 -21.21 5.89
C GLU A 136 -3.27 -22.08 7.02
N ARG A 137 -1.97 -22.41 6.95
CA ARG A 137 -1.27 -23.17 8.00
C ARG A 137 -0.87 -22.33 9.22
N GLY A 138 -1.07 -21.01 9.20
CA GLY A 138 -0.67 -20.12 10.29
C GLY A 138 0.84 -19.83 10.36
N GLU A 139 1.63 -20.29 9.39
CA GLU A 139 3.08 -20.13 9.35
C GLU A 139 3.49 -18.66 9.13
N HIS A 140 2.65 -17.87 8.47
CA HIS A 140 2.82 -16.42 8.33
C HIS A 140 2.93 -15.69 9.69
N LEU A 141 2.47 -16.31 10.79
CA LEU A 141 2.55 -15.75 12.14
C LEU A 141 3.90 -16.02 12.84
N LEU A 142 4.80 -16.78 12.22
CA LEU A 142 6.09 -17.15 12.80
C LEU A 142 7.14 -16.07 12.53
N MET A 143 7.98 -15.80 13.54
CA MET A 143 9.02 -14.77 13.46
C MET A 143 10.04 -15.04 12.33
N GLU A 144 10.42 -16.30 12.11
CA GLU A 144 11.36 -16.71 11.06
C GLU A 144 10.90 -16.36 9.64
N ASN A 145 9.59 -16.17 9.47
CA ASN A 145 8.99 -15.89 8.17
C ASN A 145 8.91 -14.40 7.85
N LEU A 146 9.25 -13.51 8.79
CA LEU A 146 9.23 -12.06 8.56
C LEU A 146 10.15 -11.61 7.43
N ALA A 147 11.27 -12.31 7.20
CA ALA A 147 12.22 -11.96 6.15
C ALA A 147 11.63 -12.06 4.73
N MET A 148 10.62 -12.93 4.53
CA MET A 148 9.98 -13.14 3.22
C MET A 148 9.27 -11.89 2.70
N VAL A 149 8.75 -11.08 3.62
CA VAL A 149 7.93 -9.90 3.34
C VAL A 149 8.64 -8.58 3.64
N ASN A 150 9.89 -8.66 4.10
CA ASN A 150 10.76 -7.51 4.40
C ASN A 150 11.99 -7.55 3.49
N PRO A 151 11.89 -7.10 2.23
CA PRO A 151 12.99 -7.20 1.26
C PRO A 151 14.26 -6.42 1.65
N ASN A 152 14.17 -5.50 2.62
CA ASN A 152 15.30 -4.70 3.09
C ASN A 152 15.67 -5.00 4.56
N LEU A 153 15.30 -6.19 5.06
CA LEU A 153 15.72 -6.69 6.36
C LEU A 153 17.25 -6.77 6.45
N GLY A 154 17.81 -6.26 7.55
CA GLY A 154 19.26 -6.20 7.76
C GLY A 154 19.96 -5.00 7.11
N TYR A 155 19.24 -4.20 6.31
CA TYR A 155 19.76 -2.98 5.68
C TYR A 155 19.08 -1.73 6.25
N SER A 156 17.89 -1.36 5.76
CA SER A 156 17.13 -0.24 6.33
C SER A 156 16.19 -0.66 7.45
N VAL A 157 15.89 -1.95 7.58
CA VAL A 157 15.07 -2.50 8.66
C VAL A 157 15.99 -3.20 9.65
N ASP A 158 16.06 -2.63 10.86
CA ASP A 158 16.83 -3.18 11.97
C ASP A 158 16.17 -4.48 12.49
N GLU A 159 16.89 -5.60 12.31
CA GLU A 159 16.45 -6.94 12.72
C GLU A 159 16.22 -7.05 14.23
N ALA A 160 17.14 -6.51 15.02
CA ALA A 160 17.08 -6.61 16.48
C ALA A 160 15.87 -5.84 17.02
N PHE A 161 15.58 -4.67 16.46
CA PHE A 161 14.37 -3.91 16.73
C PHE A 161 13.13 -4.71 16.33
N LEU A 162 13.07 -5.20 15.09
CA LEU A 162 11.89 -5.89 14.55
C LEU A 162 11.53 -7.13 15.40
N TYR A 163 12.52 -7.97 15.74
CA TYR A 163 12.30 -9.16 16.55
C TYR A 163 11.94 -8.85 17.99
N ARG A 164 12.49 -7.77 18.56
CA ARG A 164 12.08 -7.31 19.89
C ARG A 164 10.62 -6.84 19.89
N GLU A 165 10.21 -6.04 18.90
CA GLU A 165 8.83 -5.57 18.81
C GLU A 165 7.86 -6.72 18.52
N TYR A 166 8.25 -7.74 17.74
CA TYR A 166 7.47 -8.98 17.59
C TYR A 166 7.19 -9.63 18.97
N ARG A 167 8.22 -9.80 19.80
CA ARG A 167 8.07 -10.46 21.12
C ARG A 167 7.17 -9.64 22.05
N LYS A 168 7.38 -8.32 22.10
CA LYS A 168 6.51 -7.42 22.86
C LYS A 168 5.06 -7.48 22.39
N ALA A 169 4.83 -7.51 21.08
CA ALA A 169 3.50 -7.57 20.52
C ALA A 169 2.80 -8.90 20.86
N ARG A 170 3.54 -10.02 20.83
CA ARG A 170 3.04 -11.33 21.31
C ARG A 170 2.66 -11.31 22.79
N GLU A 171 3.48 -10.72 23.64
CA GLU A 171 3.22 -10.60 25.09
C GLU A 171 2.04 -9.67 25.39
N ALA A 172 1.88 -8.60 24.62
CA ALA A 172 0.81 -7.62 24.77
C ALA A 172 -0.58 -8.11 24.33
N GLY A 173 -0.65 -9.29 23.70
CA GLY A 173 -1.89 -9.94 23.31
C GLY A 173 -2.26 -9.81 21.83
N GLU A 174 -3.34 -10.49 21.46
CA GLU A 174 -3.69 -10.78 20.08
C GLU A 174 -3.92 -9.53 19.22
N ASP A 175 -4.60 -8.50 19.73
CA ASP A 175 -4.86 -7.28 18.96
C ASP A 175 -3.57 -6.51 18.64
N THR A 176 -2.65 -6.41 19.61
CA THR A 176 -1.34 -5.79 19.40
C THR A 176 -0.50 -6.61 18.43
N PHE A 177 -0.54 -7.94 18.57
CA PHE A 177 0.16 -8.84 17.66
C PHE A 177 -0.35 -8.73 16.23
N ARG A 178 -1.66 -8.66 16.00
CA ARG A 178 -2.25 -8.42 14.67
C ARG A 178 -1.81 -7.08 14.08
N GLY A 179 -1.80 -6.02 14.90
CA GLY A 179 -1.29 -4.71 14.48
C GLY A 179 0.17 -4.77 14.04
N PHE A 180 1.01 -5.51 14.77
CA PHE A 180 2.39 -5.79 14.36
C PHE A 180 2.45 -6.55 13.05
N MET A 181 1.72 -7.66 12.91
CA MET A 181 1.77 -8.52 11.72
C MET A 181 1.27 -7.79 10.45
N SER A 182 0.23 -6.98 10.57
CA SER A 182 -0.21 -6.13 9.45
C SER A 182 0.87 -5.13 9.03
N LYS A 183 1.45 -4.40 10.00
CA LYS A 183 2.39 -3.31 9.72
C LYS A 183 3.78 -3.78 9.31
N HIS A 184 4.27 -4.86 9.91
CA HIS A 184 5.67 -5.31 9.82
C HIS A 184 5.84 -6.65 9.12
N ALA A 185 4.77 -7.42 8.92
CA ALA A 185 4.80 -8.67 8.17
C ALA A 185 3.86 -8.65 6.94
N ASN A 186 3.32 -7.48 6.61
CA ASN A 186 2.43 -7.28 5.46
C ASN A 186 1.27 -8.31 5.41
N VAL A 187 0.75 -8.69 6.58
CA VAL A 187 -0.35 -9.66 6.69
C VAL A 187 -1.67 -8.96 6.44
N GLU A 188 -2.44 -9.48 5.48
CA GLU A 188 -3.79 -8.99 5.19
C GLU A 188 -4.76 -9.41 6.30
N ILE A 189 -5.46 -8.44 6.89
CA ILE A 189 -6.49 -8.72 7.88
C ILE A 189 -7.77 -9.16 7.15
N GLY A 190 -8.04 -10.46 7.15
CA GLY A 190 -9.26 -11.03 6.59
C GLY A 190 -10.50 -10.86 7.48
N LEU A 191 -11.70 -11.05 6.91
CA LEU A 191 -12.97 -11.13 7.65
C LEU A 191 -12.94 -12.25 8.72
N ALA A 192 -12.22 -13.34 8.47
CA ALA A 192 -12.04 -14.44 9.42
C ALA A 192 -11.19 -14.07 10.65
N LEU A 193 -10.35 -13.04 10.54
CA LEU A 193 -9.39 -12.62 11.57
C LEU A 193 -9.91 -11.48 12.46
N ARG A 194 -11.13 -10.97 12.25
CA ARG A 194 -11.69 -9.94 13.14
C ARG A 194 -11.96 -10.53 14.53
N SER A 195 -11.54 -9.82 15.58
CA SER A 195 -12.03 -10.02 16.96
C SER A 195 -13.55 -9.81 17.06
N ASP A 196 -14.15 -9.11 16.10
CA ASP A 196 -15.60 -8.97 15.88
C ASP A 196 -16.19 -9.97 14.86
N ARG A 197 -15.54 -11.12 14.62
CA ARG A 197 -16.20 -12.16 13.80
C ARG A 197 -17.47 -12.58 14.53
N TRP A 198 -18.57 -12.66 13.79
CA TRP A 198 -19.77 -13.28 14.34
C TRP A 198 -19.44 -14.75 14.61
N ALA A 199 -19.40 -15.14 15.89
CA ALA A 199 -19.05 -16.51 16.28
C ALA A 199 -19.96 -17.57 15.62
N GLY A 200 -21.16 -17.18 15.19
CA GLY A 200 -22.07 -18.03 14.42
C GLY A 200 -21.61 -18.34 13.00
N ALA A 201 -20.67 -17.59 12.42
CA ALA A 201 -20.22 -17.77 11.03
C ALA A 201 -19.58 -19.16 10.80
N ASP A 202 -18.81 -19.68 11.75
CA ASP A 202 -18.21 -21.03 11.64
C ASP A 202 -19.27 -22.14 11.59
N PHE A 203 -20.45 -21.88 12.14
CA PHE A 203 -21.57 -22.82 12.22
C PHE A 203 -22.64 -22.56 11.17
N TRP A 204 -22.69 -21.35 10.58
CA TRP A 204 -23.80 -20.89 9.74
C TRP A 204 -23.95 -21.68 8.45
N GLU A 205 -22.86 -21.89 7.72
CA GLU A 205 -22.89 -22.66 6.47
C GLU A 205 -23.29 -24.12 6.73
N GLN A 206 -22.91 -24.68 7.90
CA GLN A 206 -23.31 -26.03 8.30
C GLN A 206 -24.81 -26.15 8.58
N GLN A 207 -25.50 -25.04 8.88
CA GLN A 207 -26.94 -25.01 9.14
C GLN A 207 -27.77 -24.66 7.89
N GLY A 208 -27.13 -24.43 6.74
CA GLY A 208 -27.83 -24.14 5.48
C GLY A 208 -28.70 -25.33 5.05
N ARG A 209 -30.02 -25.13 5.01
CA ARG A 209 -30.95 -26.09 4.40
C ARG A 209 -31.28 -25.66 2.98
N ARG A 210 -31.31 -26.61 2.06
CA ARG A 210 -31.75 -26.36 0.68
C ARG A 210 -33.27 -26.18 0.71
N VAL A 211 -33.72 -24.92 0.62
CA VAL A 211 -35.13 -24.59 0.50
C VAL A 211 -35.52 -24.65 -0.97
N SER A 212 -36.61 -25.37 -1.26
CA SER A 212 -37.24 -25.44 -2.57
C SER A 212 -38.55 -24.63 -2.57
N LEU A 213 -39.10 -24.36 -3.75
CA LEU A 213 -40.39 -23.66 -3.87
C LEU A 213 -41.57 -24.47 -3.31
N ASP A 214 -41.36 -25.75 -3.00
CA ASP A 214 -42.36 -26.65 -2.44
C ASP A 214 -42.27 -26.76 -0.90
N ASP A 215 -41.37 -26.00 -0.25
CA ASP A 215 -41.26 -25.86 1.21
C ASP A 215 -42.12 -24.72 1.79
#